data_AF-A0A2G7HHB7-F1
#
_entry.id   AF-A0A2G7HHB7-F1
#
_cell.length_a   1.000
_cell.length_b   1.000
_cell.length_c   1.000
_cell.angle_alpha   90.00
_cell.angle_beta   90.00
_cell.angle_gamma   90.00
#
_symmetry.space_group_name_H-M   'P 1'
#
loop_
_entity.id
_entity.type
_entity.pdbx_description
1 polymer ?
#
loop_
_entity_poly.entity_id
_entity_poly.type
_entity_poly.pdbx_seq_one_letter_code
_entity_poly.pdbx_strand_id
1 'polypeptide(L)'
;MEKNETLKLGLKLFIITAIAGLILGGAFVITKKPIADQVEKTNTEAMKEILPKADKFEKMEGKAKDAVTEVNEGKKGNDVTGYAIKVLTKGYGGQIEMMVGVSKEGKVEGIKILSHSETPGLGANAPQPKFSGQFKGKPIEKDLEVVKTAPGKDNEIEAMTGATITSKAVTTGVNDAVKFYKDELSKNPSNNKEVDGKSGATTSFNTEDTKLNKYVVNYEKMN
;
A
#
# COMPACT_ATOMS: atom_id res chain seq x y z
N MET A 1 23.65 -52.76 21.87
CA MET A 1 23.33 -51.76 22.92
C MET A 1 23.32 -50.32 22.41
N GLU A 2 24.09 -49.95 21.37
CA GLU A 2 24.14 -48.56 20.84
C GLU A 2 22.84 -47.98 20.28
N LYS A 3 21.99 -48.78 19.59
CA LYS A 3 20.77 -48.28 18.93
C LYS A 3 19.80 -47.52 19.85
N ASN A 4 19.73 -47.90 21.13
CA ASN A 4 18.84 -47.27 22.11
C ASN A 4 19.34 -45.90 22.58
N GLU A 5 20.66 -45.67 22.60
CA GLU A 5 21.22 -44.40 23.05
C GLU A 5 21.05 -43.32 21.96
N THR A 6 21.30 -43.66 20.70
CA THR A 6 21.02 -42.75 19.57
C THR A 6 19.53 -42.39 19.48
N LEU A 7 18.63 -43.35 19.74
CA LEU A 7 17.18 -43.09 19.77
C LEU A 7 16.78 -42.17 20.93
N LYS A 8 17.35 -42.35 22.13
CA LYS A 8 17.10 -41.47 23.28
C LYS A 8 17.59 -40.04 23.04
N LEU A 9 18.78 -39.88 22.44
CA LEU A 9 19.32 -38.58 22.06
C LEU A 9 18.43 -37.88 21.02
N GLY A 10 18.00 -38.60 19.99
CA GLY A 10 17.08 -38.10 18.98
C GLY A 10 15.73 -37.68 19.56
N LEU A 11 15.17 -38.46 20.49
CA LEU A 11 13.90 -38.15 21.15
C LEU A 11 14.00 -36.88 22.02
N LYS A 12 15.09 -36.71 22.76
CA LYS A 12 15.33 -35.48 23.55
C LYS A 12 15.38 -34.25 22.67
N LEU A 13 16.11 -34.33 21.54
CA LEU A 13 16.17 -33.23 20.57
C LEU A 13 14.80 -32.93 19.97
N PHE A 14 14.05 -33.97 19.58
CA PHE A 14 12.68 -33.83 19.05
C PHE A 14 11.74 -33.14 20.04
N ILE A 15 11.80 -33.48 21.32
CA ILE A 15 10.97 -32.85 22.35
C ILE A 15 11.32 -31.36 22.49
N ILE A 16 12.62 -31.03 22.52
CA ILE A 16 13.05 -29.63 22.64
C ILE A 16 12.64 -28.82 21.42
N THR A 17 12.79 -29.36 20.20
CA THR A 17 12.38 -28.66 18.97
C THR A 17 10.87 -28.54 18.86
N ALA A 18 10.11 -29.57 19.29
CA ALA A 18 8.65 -29.51 19.33
C ALA A 18 8.16 -28.42 20.30
N ILE A 19 8.75 -28.35 21.50
CA ILE A 19 8.41 -27.31 22.48
C ILE A 19 8.76 -25.91 21.94
N ALA A 20 9.95 -25.74 21.36
CA ALA A 20 10.37 -24.47 20.77
C ALA A 20 9.44 -24.03 19.62
N GLY A 21 9.05 -24.97 18.74
CA GLY A 21 8.11 -24.72 17.66
C GLY A 21 6.71 -24.32 18.15
N LEU A 22 6.22 -24.97 19.21
CA LEU A 22 4.94 -24.61 19.85
C LEU A 22 4.99 -23.22 20.48
N ILE A 23 6.08 -22.88 21.17
CA ILE A 23 6.26 -21.55 21.77
C ILE A 23 6.30 -20.48 20.67
N LEU A 24 7.08 -20.69 19.60
CA LEU A 24 7.19 -19.75 18.49
C LEU A 24 5.86 -19.60 17.73
N GLY A 25 5.17 -20.71 17.47
CA GLY A 25 3.84 -20.71 16.84
C GLY A 25 2.80 -19.98 17.70
N GLY A 26 2.80 -20.22 19.02
CA GLY A 26 1.94 -19.51 19.96
C GLY A 26 2.20 -18.00 19.99
N ALA A 27 3.48 -17.61 20.08
CA ALA A 27 3.88 -16.20 20.02
C ALA A 27 3.42 -15.53 18.71
N PHE A 28 3.55 -16.22 17.57
CA PHE A 28 3.10 -15.71 16.28
C PHE A 28 1.58 -15.48 16.23
N VAL A 29 0.78 -16.42 16.74
CA VAL A 29 -0.70 -16.30 16.76
C VAL A 29 -1.14 -15.13 17.65
N ILE A 30 -0.50 -14.94 18.81
CA ILE A 30 -0.83 -13.85 19.73
C ILE A 30 -0.43 -12.50 19.12
N THR A 31 0.72 -12.42 18.47
CA THR A 31 1.27 -11.15 17.95
C THR A 31 0.55 -10.66 16.68
N LYS A 32 -0.06 -11.56 15.91
CA LYS A 32 -0.78 -11.20 14.66
C LYS A 32 -1.87 -10.16 14.85
N LYS A 33 -2.68 -10.29 15.90
CA LYS A 33 -3.84 -9.40 16.12
C LYS A 33 -3.40 -7.95 16.41
N PRO A 34 -2.51 -7.69 17.39
CA PRO A 34 -2.00 -6.33 17.63
C PRO A 34 -1.32 -5.69 16.42
N ILE A 35 -0.60 -6.46 15.60
CA ILE A 35 0.04 -5.94 14.38
C ILE A 35 -1.00 -5.45 13.38
N ALA A 36 -2.07 -6.24 13.16
CA ALA A 36 -3.14 -5.86 12.24
C ALA A 36 -3.82 -4.55 12.67
N ASP A 37 -4.17 -4.43 13.96
CA ASP A 37 -4.81 -3.23 14.50
C ASP A 37 -3.89 -2.00 14.36
N GLN A 38 -2.58 -2.17 14.57
CA GLN A 38 -1.61 -1.09 14.43
C GLN A 38 -1.44 -0.65 12.98
N VAL A 39 -1.44 -1.59 12.03
CA VAL A 39 -1.38 -1.30 10.60
C VAL A 39 -2.63 -0.56 10.13
N GLU A 40 -3.82 -0.97 10.58
CA GLU A 40 -5.06 -0.27 10.24
C GLU A 40 -5.09 1.16 10.79
N LYS A 41 -4.63 1.36 12.03
CA LYS A 41 -4.50 2.71 12.61
C LYS A 41 -3.52 3.57 11.81
N THR A 42 -2.34 3.03 11.52
CA THR A 42 -1.30 3.75 10.75
C THR A 42 -1.79 4.11 9.35
N ASN A 43 -2.50 3.19 8.67
CA ASN A 43 -3.09 3.46 7.37
C ASN A 43 -4.19 4.52 7.45
N THR A 44 -5.05 4.46 8.46
CA THR A 44 -6.13 5.45 8.65
C THR A 44 -5.57 6.83 8.97
N GLU A 45 -4.52 6.92 9.78
CA GLU A 45 -3.82 8.17 10.09
C GLU A 45 -3.13 8.72 8.84
N ALA A 46 -2.46 7.87 8.06
CA ALA A 46 -1.87 8.25 6.79
C ALA A 46 -2.90 8.82 5.81
N MET A 47 -4.07 8.19 5.69
CA MET A 47 -5.17 8.67 4.85
C MET A 47 -5.66 10.05 5.28
N LYS A 48 -5.82 10.30 6.59
CA LYS A 48 -6.22 11.60 7.13
C LYS A 48 -5.18 12.69 6.89
N GLU A 49 -3.89 12.34 6.99
CA GLU A 49 -2.80 13.28 6.77
C GLU A 49 -2.69 13.72 5.30
N ILE A 50 -2.85 12.78 4.37
CA ILE A 50 -2.73 13.06 2.92
C ILE A 50 -4.03 13.53 2.28
N LEU A 51 -5.20 13.29 2.89
CA LEU A 51 -6.51 13.77 2.44
C LEU A 51 -7.28 14.42 3.61
N PRO A 52 -6.84 15.59 4.09
CA PRO A 52 -7.44 16.24 5.26
C PRO A 52 -8.87 16.73 5.04
N LYS A 53 -9.35 16.76 3.80
CA LYS A 53 -10.72 17.15 3.44
C LYS A 53 -11.73 16.02 3.63
N ALA A 54 -11.28 14.76 3.74
CA ALA A 54 -12.14 13.60 3.90
C ALA A 54 -12.38 13.28 5.38
N ASP A 55 -13.63 13.02 5.74
CA ASP A 55 -14.05 12.58 7.07
C ASP A 55 -14.08 11.05 7.19
N LYS A 56 -14.31 10.37 6.05
CA LYS A 56 -14.43 8.91 5.96
C LYS A 56 -13.60 8.37 4.79
N PHE A 57 -13.12 7.15 4.96
CA PHE A 57 -12.39 6.41 3.93
C PHE A 57 -13.05 5.07 3.71
N GLU A 58 -13.37 4.74 2.45
CA GLU A 58 -13.99 3.49 2.06
C GLU A 58 -13.10 2.75 1.07
N LYS A 59 -12.74 1.52 1.41
CA LYS A 59 -11.89 0.69 0.56
C LYS A 59 -12.66 0.27 -0.70
N MET A 60 -12.04 0.48 -1.86
CA MET A 60 -12.57 0.03 -3.15
C MET A 60 -12.00 -1.35 -3.50
N GLU A 61 -12.84 -2.38 -3.40
CA GLU A 61 -12.46 -3.75 -3.74
C GLU A 61 -12.24 -3.94 -5.25
N GLY A 62 -11.28 -4.80 -5.61
CA GLY A 62 -10.98 -5.14 -7.02
C GLY A 62 -10.23 -4.09 -7.83
N LYS A 63 -9.76 -3.00 -7.19
CA LYS A 63 -9.01 -1.91 -7.85
C LYS A 63 -7.49 -2.04 -7.73
N ALA A 64 -6.97 -3.08 -7.09
CA ALA A 64 -5.53 -3.35 -7.04
C ALA A 64 -5.01 -3.82 -8.42
N LYS A 65 -3.97 -3.17 -8.94
CA LYS A 65 -3.38 -3.46 -10.26
C LYS A 65 -1.92 -2.98 -10.32
N ASP A 66 -1.05 -3.80 -10.90
CA ASP A 66 0.37 -3.50 -11.08
C ASP A 66 1.05 -3.08 -9.76
N ALA A 67 1.53 -1.83 -9.66
CA ALA A 67 2.14 -1.28 -8.45
C ALA A 67 1.11 -0.85 -7.39
N VAL A 68 -0.17 -0.71 -7.74
CA VAL A 68 -1.25 -0.30 -6.83
C VAL A 68 -1.80 -1.51 -6.10
N THR A 69 -1.72 -1.49 -4.77
CA THR A 69 -2.14 -2.62 -3.91
C THR A 69 -3.49 -2.38 -3.23
N GLU A 70 -3.87 -1.12 -3.03
CA GLU A 70 -5.12 -0.74 -2.35
C GLU A 70 -5.56 0.64 -2.78
N VAL A 71 -6.87 0.86 -2.86
CA VAL A 71 -7.43 2.17 -3.17
C VAL A 71 -8.56 2.45 -2.19
N ASN A 72 -8.52 3.61 -1.53
CA ASN A 72 -9.55 4.06 -0.62
C ASN A 72 -10.15 5.38 -1.13
N GLU A 73 -11.46 5.46 -1.17
CA GLU A 73 -12.21 6.65 -1.52
C GLU A 73 -12.39 7.53 -0.28
N GLY A 74 -11.91 8.77 -0.33
CA GLY A 74 -12.03 9.75 0.74
C GLY A 74 -13.27 10.62 0.56
N LYS A 75 -14.21 10.54 1.50
CA LYS A 75 -15.51 11.24 1.45
C LYS A 75 -15.66 12.27 2.55
N LYS A 76 -16.30 13.39 2.22
CA LYS A 76 -16.81 14.39 3.17
C LYS A 76 -18.33 14.37 3.09
N GLY A 77 -18.99 13.78 4.08
CA GLY A 77 -20.41 13.41 3.93
C GLY A 77 -20.59 12.39 2.79
N ASN A 78 -21.40 12.76 1.78
CA ASN A 78 -21.60 11.94 0.57
C ASN A 78 -20.68 12.33 -0.59
N ASP A 79 -19.92 13.42 -0.47
CA ASP A 79 -19.10 13.94 -1.56
C ASP A 79 -17.69 13.33 -1.54
N VAL A 80 -17.28 12.78 -2.68
CA VAL A 80 -15.92 12.28 -2.88
C VAL A 80 -14.97 13.47 -3.03
N THR A 81 -14.02 13.56 -2.11
CA THR A 81 -13.00 14.63 -2.07
C THR A 81 -11.67 14.20 -2.69
N GLY A 82 -11.41 12.89 -2.76
CA GLY A 82 -10.20 12.34 -3.33
C GLY A 82 -10.05 10.84 -3.07
N TYR A 83 -8.88 10.31 -3.39
CA TYR A 83 -8.53 8.90 -3.27
C TYR A 83 -7.17 8.74 -2.62
N ALA A 84 -7.08 7.83 -1.64
CA ALA A 84 -5.84 7.40 -1.04
C ALA A 84 -5.41 6.07 -1.70
N ILE A 85 -4.34 6.13 -2.48
CA ILE A 85 -3.86 5.03 -3.31
C ILE A 85 -2.59 4.48 -2.69
N LYS A 86 -2.61 3.22 -2.28
CA LYS A 86 -1.44 2.52 -1.76
C LYS A 86 -0.67 1.92 -2.92
N VAL A 87 0.62 2.21 -2.98
CA VAL A 87 1.53 1.75 -4.02
C VAL A 87 2.77 1.11 -3.43
N LEU A 88 3.30 0.14 -4.16
CA LEU A 88 4.52 -0.58 -3.84
C LEU A 88 5.54 -0.38 -4.94
N THR A 89 6.69 0.20 -4.60
CA THR A 89 7.80 0.39 -5.54
C THR A 89 9.09 -0.21 -5.03
N LYS A 90 10.08 -0.33 -5.92
CA LYS A 90 11.41 -0.86 -5.57
C LYS A 90 12.40 0.29 -5.37
N GLY A 91 12.77 0.52 -4.12
CA GLY A 91 13.84 1.43 -3.68
C GLY A 91 15.24 0.83 -3.78
N TYR A 92 16.20 1.46 -3.10
CA TYR A 92 17.57 0.97 -3.04
C TYR A 92 17.72 -0.23 -2.09
N GLY A 93 17.15 -0.14 -0.90
CA GLY A 93 17.21 -1.14 0.16
C GLY A 93 16.12 -2.21 0.08
N GLY A 94 15.15 -2.07 -0.83
CA GLY A 94 14.09 -3.05 -1.01
C GLY A 94 12.78 -2.43 -1.46
N GLN A 95 11.66 -3.01 -1.05
CA GLN A 95 10.34 -2.48 -1.33
C GLN A 95 10.07 -1.22 -0.49
N ILE A 96 9.43 -0.23 -1.11
CA ILE A 96 8.89 0.96 -0.47
C ILE A 96 7.38 0.89 -0.63
N GLU A 97 6.67 0.82 0.50
CA GLU A 97 5.22 0.92 0.54
C GLU A 97 4.86 2.34 0.93
N MET A 98 4.01 2.98 0.13
CA MET A 98 3.57 4.34 0.40
C MET A 98 2.11 4.52 0.01
N MET A 99 1.49 5.53 0.61
CA MET A 99 0.16 5.98 0.29
C MET A 99 0.24 7.35 -0.36
N VAL A 100 -0.49 7.52 -1.46
CA VAL A 100 -0.53 8.74 -2.27
C VAL A 100 -1.96 9.28 -2.26
N GLY A 101 -2.14 10.51 -1.80
CA GLY A 101 -3.41 11.20 -1.80
C GLY A 101 -3.59 11.96 -3.11
N VAL A 102 -4.64 11.65 -3.87
CA VAL A 102 -5.00 12.38 -5.09
C VAL A 102 -6.39 13.00 -4.90
N SER A 103 -6.49 14.31 -5.00
CA SER A 103 -7.76 15.02 -4.95
C SER A 103 -8.62 14.75 -6.18
N LYS A 104 -9.94 14.89 -6.05
CA LYS A 104 -10.87 14.85 -7.19
C LYS A 104 -10.59 15.94 -8.21
N GLU A 105 -10.02 17.06 -7.78
CA GLU A 105 -9.56 18.16 -8.64
C GLU A 105 -8.31 17.83 -9.47
N GLY A 106 -7.75 16.63 -9.30
CA GLY A 106 -6.60 16.18 -10.08
C GLY A 106 -5.27 16.75 -9.58
N LYS A 107 -5.05 16.80 -8.27
CA LYS A 107 -3.77 17.20 -7.68
C LYS A 107 -3.31 16.20 -6.65
N VAL A 108 -2.01 16.01 -6.53
CA VAL A 108 -1.43 15.25 -5.42
C VAL A 108 -1.56 16.07 -4.14
N GLU A 109 -2.31 15.60 -3.16
CA GLU A 109 -2.52 16.29 -1.87
C GLU A 109 -1.39 15.97 -0.87
N GLY A 110 -0.73 14.83 -1.05
CA GLY A 110 0.44 14.45 -0.27
C GLY A 110 0.80 12.98 -0.44
N ILE A 111 1.92 12.60 0.17
CA ILE A 111 2.37 11.21 0.24
C ILE A 111 2.72 10.85 1.68
N LYS A 112 2.54 9.57 2.03
CA LYS A 112 3.00 8.99 3.28
C LYS A 112 3.73 7.69 3.01
N ILE A 113 4.98 7.59 3.43
CA ILE A 113 5.71 6.31 3.35
C ILE A 113 5.31 5.48 4.57
N LEU A 114 4.79 4.28 4.32
CA LEU A 114 4.27 3.36 5.34
C LEU A 114 5.36 2.40 5.83
N SER A 115 6.17 1.88 4.89
CA SER A 115 7.28 0.98 5.20
C SER A 115 8.39 1.09 4.15
N HIS A 116 9.64 0.90 4.58
CA HIS A 116 10.82 0.84 3.71
C HIS A 116 12.01 0.19 4.42
N SER A 117 13.05 -0.18 3.66
CA SER A 117 14.32 -0.69 4.19
C SER A 117 15.55 0.09 3.68
N GLU A 118 15.34 1.34 3.28
CA GLU A 118 16.40 2.23 2.80
C GLU A 118 17.49 2.52 3.86
N THR A 119 18.69 2.87 3.38
CA THR A 119 19.86 3.10 4.23
C THR A 119 19.66 4.29 5.19
N PRO A 120 19.88 4.11 6.51
CA PRO A 120 19.87 5.19 7.50
C PRO A 120 20.79 6.35 7.11
N GLY A 121 20.34 7.60 7.33
CA GLY A 121 21.10 8.81 6.98
C GLY A 121 21.08 9.17 5.48
N LEU A 122 20.56 8.30 4.62
CA LEU A 122 20.43 8.50 3.17
C LEU A 122 18.95 8.42 2.77
N GLY A 123 18.52 7.31 2.17
CA GLY A 123 17.17 7.10 1.68
C GLY A 123 16.11 6.96 2.79
N ALA A 124 16.52 6.60 4.01
CA ALA A 124 15.61 6.56 5.16
C ALA A 124 15.03 7.93 5.55
N ASN A 125 15.58 9.02 4.97
CA ASN A 125 15.03 10.36 5.12
C ASN A 125 13.84 10.65 4.19
N ALA A 126 13.44 9.72 3.32
CA ALA A 126 12.32 9.92 2.41
C ALA A 126 11.00 10.33 3.09
N PRO A 127 10.63 9.82 4.29
CA PRO A 127 9.40 10.27 4.96
C PRO A 127 9.46 11.72 5.46
N GLN A 128 10.65 12.31 5.57
CA GLN A 128 10.83 13.63 6.16
C GLN A 128 10.21 14.74 5.27
N PRO A 129 9.58 15.77 5.86
CA PRO A 129 8.90 16.82 5.11
C PRO A 129 9.76 17.53 4.05
N LYS A 130 11.09 17.57 4.24
CA LYS A 130 12.03 18.11 3.26
C LYS A 130 11.95 17.40 1.90
N PHE A 131 11.67 16.10 1.89
CA PHE A 131 11.50 15.33 0.67
C PHE A 131 10.02 15.05 0.38
N SER A 132 9.30 14.42 1.32
CA SER A 132 7.88 14.04 1.13
C SER A 132 6.95 15.24 0.93
N GLY A 133 7.27 16.40 1.51
CA GLY A 133 6.49 17.62 1.34
C GLY A 133 6.54 18.21 -0.06
N GLN A 134 7.55 17.85 -0.88
CA GLN A 134 7.67 18.34 -2.25
C GLN A 134 6.52 17.84 -3.14
N PHE A 135 5.88 16.72 -2.80
CA PHE A 135 4.82 16.12 -3.60
C PHE A 135 3.46 16.82 -3.44
N LYS A 136 3.30 17.60 -2.37
CA LYS A 136 2.03 18.29 -2.08
C LYS A 136 1.77 19.39 -3.11
N GLY A 137 0.55 19.37 -3.67
CA GLY A 137 0.09 20.31 -4.68
C GLY A 137 0.66 20.07 -6.08
N LYS A 138 1.40 18.98 -6.30
CA LYS A 138 1.99 18.70 -7.61
C LYS A 138 0.90 18.40 -8.66
N PRO A 139 1.07 18.91 -9.88
CA PRO A 139 0.16 18.64 -10.99
C PRO A 139 0.18 17.16 -11.32
N ILE A 140 -0.95 16.63 -11.80
CA ILE A 140 -1.02 15.25 -12.25
C ILE A 140 -0.89 15.14 -13.77
N GLU A 141 -1.02 16.24 -14.52
CA GLU A 141 -1.09 16.25 -15.97
C GLU A 141 0.18 15.68 -16.61
N LYS A 142 1.34 16.00 -16.00
CA LYS A 142 2.66 15.51 -16.39
C LYS A 142 3.23 14.60 -15.32
N ASP A 143 4.04 13.64 -15.74
CA ASP A 143 4.79 12.81 -14.82
C ASP A 143 5.79 13.66 -14.03
N LEU A 144 5.96 13.30 -12.76
CA LEU A 144 6.94 13.91 -11.90
C LEU A 144 8.34 13.39 -12.24
N GLU A 145 9.30 14.31 -12.29
CA GLU A 145 10.69 14.03 -12.66
C GLU A 145 11.63 14.35 -11.50
N VAL A 146 12.63 13.50 -11.30
CA VAL A 146 13.64 13.71 -10.26
C VAL A 146 14.84 14.47 -10.83
N VAL A 147 15.14 15.63 -10.24
CA VAL A 147 16.28 16.48 -10.56
C VAL A 147 17.29 16.48 -9.42
N LYS A 148 18.58 16.73 -9.72
CA LYS A 148 19.65 16.80 -8.70
C LYS A 148 19.90 18.21 -8.17
N THR A 149 19.16 19.18 -8.68
CA THR A 149 19.26 20.61 -8.36
C THR A 149 17.92 21.09 -7.84
N ALA A 150 17.87 22.34 -7.37
CA ALA A 150 16.60 22.97 -7.03
C ALA A 150 15.59 22.84 -8.20
N PRO A 151 14.32 22.47 -7.92
CA PRO A 151 13.31 22.30 -8.96
C PRO A 151 13.05 23.63 -9.68
N GLY A 152 13.16 23.62 -11.01
CA GLY A 152 12.84 24.76 -11.86
C GLY A 152 11.42 24.68 -12.45
N LYS A 153 10.82 23.49 -12.46
CA LYS A 153 9.45 23.25 -12.93
C LYS A 153 8.54 22.74 -11.82
N ASP A 154 7.24 22.89 -12.03
CA ASP A 154 6.20 22.40 -11.14
C ASP A 154 6.17 20.86 -11.04
N ASN A 155 6.55 20.14 -12.10
CA ASN A 155 6.62 18.67 -12.12
C ASN A 155 7.97 18.10 -11.64
N GLU A 156 8.90 18.92 -11.16
CA GLU A 156 10.22 18.46 -10.70
C GLU A 156 10.25 18.23 -9.19
N ILE A 157 10.99 17.19 -8.77
CA ILE A 157 11.25 16.79 -7.39
C ILE A 157 12.77 16.76 -7.19
N GLU A 158 13.26 17.46 -6.18
CA GLU A 158 14.67 17.45 -5.83
C GLU A 158 15.06 16.12 -5.19
N ALA A 159 16.08 15.48 -5.75
CA ALA A 159 16.64 14.25 -5.23
C ALA A 159 17.29 14.48 -3.85
N MET A 160 17.11 13.53 -2.95
CA MET A 160 17.92 13.48 -1.74
C MET A 160 19.40 13.24 -2.08
N THR A 161 20.28 14.05 -1.50
CA THR A 161 21.73 13.90 -1.64
C THR A 161 22.18 12.48 -1.24
N GLY A 162 22.88 11.80 -2.15
CA GLY A 162 23.34 10.42 -1.92
C GLY A 162 22.26 9.33 -2.02
N ALA A 163 20.98 9.69 -2.21
CA ALA A 163 19.86 8.75 -2.25
C ALA A 163 18.98 8.95 -3.50
N THR A 164 19.61 9.10 -4.67
CA THR A 164 18.90 9.30 -5.94
C THR A 164 18.03 8.11 -6.34
N ILE A 165 18.44 6.87 -6.04
CA ILE A 165 17.66 5.66 -6.34
C ILE A 165 16.36 5.66 -5.53
N THR A 166 16.44 5.91 -4.22
CA THR A 166 15.27 6.09 -3.35
C THR A 166 14.37 7.20 -3.84
N SER A 167 14.95 8.35 -4.20
CA SER A 167 14.18 9.51 -4.66
C SER A 167 13.37 9.17 -5.91
N LYS A 168 14.01 8.49 -6.89
CA LYS A 168 13.34 8.00 -8.10
C LYS A 168 12.24 6.99 -7.77
N ALA A 169 12.50 6.04 -6.88
CA ALA A 169 11.52 5.01 -6.52
C ALA A 169 10.25 5.60 -5.88
N VAL A 170 10.39 6.62 -5.02
CA VAL A 170 9.25 7.33 -4.44
C VAL A 170 8.49 8.08 -5.54
N THR A 171 9.19 8.87 -6.36
CA THR A 171 8.56 9.62 -7.45
C THR A 171 7.85 8.71 -8.47
N THR A 172 8.43 7.56 -8.81
CA THR A 172 7.79 6.55 -9.66
C THR A 172 6.48 6.05 -9.04
N GLY A 173 6.44 5.78 -7.74
CA GLY A 173 5.21 5.31 -7.10
C GLY A 173 4.11 6.36 -7.09
N VAL A 174 4.47 7.64 -6.96
CA VAL A 174 3.51 8.75 -7.13
C VAL A 174 2.97 8.78 -8.55
N ASN A 175 3.85 8.65 -9.56
CA ASN A 175 3.43 8.60 -10.95
C ASN A 175 2.54 7.38 -11.24
N ASP A 176 2.83 6.22 -10.67
CA ASP A 176 2.00 5.01 -10.80
C ASP A 176 0.61 5.21 -10.20
N ALA A 177 0.52 5.82 -9.01
CA ALA A 177 -0.74 6.17 -8.38
C ALA A 177 -1.55 7.17 -9.23
N VAL A 178 -0.88 8.21 -9.75
CA VAL A 178 -1.49 9.23 -10.61
C VAL A 178 -1.99 8.61 -11.92
N LYS A 179 -1.19 7.74 -12.54
CA LYS A 179 -1.58 7.03 -13.75
C LYS A 179 -2.80 6.16 -13.50
N PHE A 180 -2.79 5.39 -12.41
CA PHE A 180 -3.94 4.60 -12.01
C PHE A 180 -5.19 5.46 -11.80
N TYR A 181 -5.05 6.60 -11.11
CA TYR A 181 -6.15 7.55 -10.93
C TYR A 181 -6.71 8.00 -12.28
N LYS A 182 -5.86 8.40 -13.24
CA LYS A 182 -6.28 8.84 -14.58
C LYS A 182 -6.98 7.74 -15.38
N ASP A 183 -6.50 6.51 -15.27
CA ASP A 183 -6.98 5.40 -16.08
C ASP A 183 -8.31 4.82 -15.55
N GLU A 184 -8.43 4.72 -14.22
CA GLU A 184 -9.44 3.91 -13.55
C GLU A 184 -10.43 4.69 -12.67
N LEU A 185 -10.10 5.94 -12.28
CA LEU A 185 -10.85 6.72 -11.29
C LEU A 185 -11.35 8.08 -11.83
N SER A 186 -10.56 8.79 -12.65
CA SER A 186 -10.92 10.13 -13.14
C SER A 186 -11.99 10.11 -14.24
N LYS A 187 -12.15 8.98 -14.93
CA LYS A 187 -13.13 8.80 -16.03
C LYS A 187 -14.57 8.62 -15.56
N ASN A 188 -14.89 8.87 -14.29
CA ASN A 188 -16.26 8.75 -13.78
C ASN A 188 -16.69 9.93 -12.89
N PRO A 189 -17.07 11.09 -13.47
CA PRO A 189 -17.90 12.05 -12.77
C PRO A 189 -19.36 11.63 -12.96
N SER A 190 -19.86 10.77 -12.06
CA SER A 190 -21.30 10.57 -11.76
C SER A 190 -22.28 10.64 -12.94
N ASN A 191 -22.57 9.49 -13.58
CA ASN A 191 -23.84 9.16 -14.26
C ASN A 191 -23.74 7.74 -14.84
N ASN A 192 -24.69 6.81 -14.80
CA ASN A 192 -26.11 6.74 -14.41
C ASN A 192 -26.45 5.21 -14.50
N LYS A 193 -27.36 4.57 -13.74
CA LYS A 193 -28.82 4.67 -13.91
C LYS A 193 -29.58 3.97 -12.78
N GLU A 194 -30.49 4.70 -12.16
CA GLU A 194 -31.83 4.17 -11.83
C GLU A 194 -32.38 3.43 -13.06
N VAL A 195 -32.85 2.20 -12.88
CA VAL A 195 -33.74 1.55 -13.84
C VAL A 195 -35.04 1.27 -13.10
N ASP A 196 -35.97 2.21 -13.25
CA ASP A 196 -37.40 1.97 -13.08
C ASP A 196 -37.83 0.80 -13.95
N GLY A 197 -38.66 -0.08 -13.39
CA GLY A 197 -39.07 -1.32 -14.03
C GLY A 197 -39.97 -1.10 -15.26
N LYS A 198 -39.67 -1.81 -16.35
CA LYS A 198 -40.60 -2.77 -16.99
C LYS A 198 -39.91 -3.53 -18.14
N SER A 199 -40.25 -4.81 -18.23
CA SER A 199 -40.17 -5.69 -19.41
C SER A 199 -38.84 -6.39 -19.73
N GLY A 200 -38.71 -7.60 -19.16
CA GLY A 200 -38.58 -8.85 -19.92
C GLY A 200 -37.34 -9.08 -20.80
N ALA A 201 -36.36 -9.82 -20.27
CA ALA A 201 -35.83 -11.05 -20.89
C ALA A 201 -34.81 -11.70 -19.93
N THR A 202 -35.20 -12.85 -19.39
CA THR A 202 -34.37 -13.82 -18.66
C THR A 202 -33.31 -14.44 -19.56
N THR A 203 -32.05 -14.46 -19.10
CA THR A 203 -31.14 -15.60 -19.29
C THR A 203 -30.21 -15.72 -18.08
N SER A 204 -30.51 -16.73 -17.28
CA SER A 204 -29.76 -17.27 -16.14
C SER A 204 -28.60 -18.16 -16.62
N PHE A 205 -27.40 -18.07 -16.00
CA PHE A 205 -26.41 -19.15 -15.72
C PHE A 205 -25.24 -18.50 -14.93
N ASN A 206 -24.61 -19.03 -13.89
CA ASN A 206 -24.89 -20.11 -12.94
C ASN A 206 -24.02 -19.77 -11.70
N THR A 207 -24.57 -19.88 -10.49
CA THR A 207 -23.87 -19.68 -9.22
C THR A 207 -23.26 -21.01 -8.82
N GLU A 208 -21.95 -21.11 -8.72
CA GLU A 208 -21.21 -22.03 -7.81
C GLU A 208 -19.71 -21.95 -8.12
N ASP A 209 -18.96 -21.20 -7.32
CA ASP A 209 -17.70 -21.71 -6.73
C ASP A 209 -17.14 -20.74 -5.70
N THR A 210 -17.66 -20.89 -4.49
CA THR A 210 -17.16 -20.31 -3.25
C THR A 210 -15.82 -20.95 -2.91
N LYS A 211 -14.70 -20.23 -3.10
CA LYS A 211 -13.43 -20.52 -2.39
C LYS A 211 -12.85 -19.25 -1.77
N LEU A 212 -13.37 -18.95 -0.59
CA LEU A 212 -12.65 -18.33 0.52
C LEU A 212 -11.27 -18.98 0.70
N ASN A 213 -10.20 -18.27 0.31
CA ASN A 213 -8.89 -18.19 0.97
C ASN A 213 -7.84 -17.63 0.00
N LYS A 214 -7.76 -16.31 -0.11
CA LYS A 214 -6.56 -15.61 -0.60
C LYS A 214 -6.24 -14.41 0.29
N TYR A 215 -6.17 -14.66 1.59
CA TYR A 215 -5.49 -13.79 2.54
C TYR A 215 -4.52 -14.65 3.36
N VAL A 216 -3.45 -15.10 2.69
CA VAL A 216 -2.19 -15.42 3.34
C VAL A 216 -1.16 -14.55 2.63
N VAL A 217 -0.88 -13.41 3.23
CA VAL A 217 0.15 -12.48 2.80
C VAL A 217 1.49 -13.20 2.86
N ASN A 218 2.19 -13.19 1.73
CA ASN A 218 3.54 -13.70 1.54
C ASN A 218 4.51 -13.16 2.59
N TYR A 219 4.94 -14.02 3.52
CA TYR A 219 6.12 -13.82 4.36
C TYR A 219 7.21 -14.89 4.11
N GLU A 220 7.12 -15.66 3.02
CA GLU A 220 8.04 -16.77 2.72
C GLU A 220 9.18 -16.43 1.74
N LYS A 221 9.54 -15.16 1.54
CA LYS A 221 10.68 -14.79 0.67
C LYS A 221 11.73 -13.89 1.32
N MET A 222 12.02 -14.12 2.59
CA MET A 222 13.26 -13.70 3.23
C MET A 222 13.74 -14.82 4.17
N ASN A 223 14.43 -15.79 3.59
CA ASN A 223 15.50 -16.59 4.20
C ASN A 223 16.31 -17.21 3.06
#